data_AF-A0A952EVK9-F1
#
_entry.id   AF-A0A952EVK9-F1
#
_cell.length_a   1.000
_cell.length_b   1.000
_cell.length_c   1.000
_cell.angle_alpha   90.00
_cell.angle_beta   90.00
_cell.angle_gamma   90.00
#
_symmetry.space_group_name_H-M   'P 1'
#
loop_
_entity.id
_entity.type
_entity.pdbx_description
1 polymer ?
#
loop_
_entity_poly.entity_id
_entity_poly.type
_entity_poly.pdbx_seq_one_letter_code
_entity_poly.pdbx_strand_id
1 'polypeptide(L)'
;MISGEKAPNFTLCDHTGRPRTLTSLLSEGPVVLFFFPLASSPICTAQACHFRDLSNEFARVGAQRVGISTDTVDKQAHFAQQRAFDYPLLSDEDGVVSELFGVRRGRFAKLRRSVVARETARHARHTRRRGLLARLLPVRRTTFVIDTDRTVLKVVSSEVRASVHADQTLWFLENHNVPHSSPHVRQKHTDEHQQSEGKGEPIGDWFTEPETADEPSLVRPHTVTPDRIDSGVELALEAPIEALNTTAKPPRWPKND
;
A
#
# COMPACT_ATOMS: atom_id res chain seq x y z
N MET A 1 -12.07 6.18 19.61
CA MET A 1 -11.96 4.72 19.55
C MET A 1 -10.70 4.27 20.26
N ILE A 2 -10.75 3.14 20.98
CA ILE A 2 -9.62 2.53 21.69
C ILE A 2 -9.46 1.05 21.29
N SER A 3 -8.34 0.43 21.66
CA SER A 3 -8.16 -1.02 21.47
C SER A 3 -9.24 -1.82 22.19
N GLY A 4 -9.70 -2.91 21.58
CA GLY A 4 -10.79 -3.77 22.03
C GLY A 4 -12.18 -3.40 21.51
N GLU A 5 -12.38 -2.16 21.03
CA GLU A 5 -13.66 -1.74 20.44
C GLU A 5 -13.85 -2.29 19.02
N LYS A 6 -15.11 -2.46 18.60
CA LYS A 6 -15.44 -2.79 17.21
C LYS A 6 -15.41 -1.54 16.34
N ALA A 7 -14.58 -1.57 15.29
CA ALA A 7 -14.55 -0.55 14.27
C ALA A 7 -15.93 -0.45 13.57
N PRO A 8 -16.49 0.77 13.44
CA PRO A 8 -17.72 0.98 12.71
C PRO A 8 -17.50 0.64 11.25
N ASN A 9 -18.49 -0.01 10.62
CA ASN A 9 -18.43 -0.22 9.19
C ASN A 9 -18.67 1.11 8.46
N PHE A 10 -18.05 1.28 7.30
CA PHE A 10 -18.19 2.47 6.47
C PHE A 10 -17.98 2.11 5.00
N THR A 11 -18.40 3.01 4.11
CA THR A 11 -18.08 2.96 2.68
C THR A 11 -17.56 4.33 2.26
N LEU A 12 -16.38 4.36 1.63
CA LEU A 12 -15.77 5.58 1.08
C LEU A 12 -15.20 5.29 -0.30
N CYS A 13 -15.10 6.30 -1.15
CA CYS A 13 -14.37 6.18 -2.40
C CYS A 13 -12.86 6.12 -2.14
N ASP A 14 -12.17 5.21 -2.83
CA ASP A 14 -10.72 5.24 -2.94
C ASP A 14 -10.26 6.26 -3.99
N HIS A 15 -8.94 6.45 -4.08
CA HIS A 15 -8.26 7.32 -5.04
C HIS A 15 -8.50 6.98 -6.53
N THR A 16 -9.16 5.86 -6.85
CA THR A 16 -9.60 5.51 -8.21
C THR A 16 -11.09 5.77 -8.44
N GLY A 17 -11.77 6.35 -7.44
CA GLY A 17 -13.22 6.58 -7.44
C GLY A 17 -14.04 5.32 -7.11
N ARG A 18 -13.40 4.21 -6.75
CA ARG A 18 -14.10 2.95 -6.44
C ARG A 18 -14.59 2.96 -4.99
N PRO A 19 -15.85 2.60 -4.72
CA PRO A 19 -16.34 2.47 -3.34
C PRO A 19 -15.64 1.28 -2.66
N ARG A 20 -15.10 1.51 -1.46
CA ARG A 20 -14.49 0.51 -0.59
C ARG A 20 -15.22 0.47 0.73
N THR A 21 -15.63 -0.72 1.14
CA THR A 21 -16.21 -0.95 2.46
C THR A 21 -15.16 -1.49 3.41
N LEU A 22 -15.24 -1.18 4.71
CA LEU A 22 -14.30 -1.74 5.69
C LEU A 22 -14.34 -3.28 5.68
N THR A 23 -15.54 -3.87 5.58
CA THR A 23 -15.69 -5.33 5.47
C THR A 23 -14.98 -5.91 4.25
N SER A 24 -15.06 -5.27 3.08
CA SER A 24 -14.33 -5.73 1.89
C SER A 24 -12.82 -5.56 2.00
N LEU A 25 -12.34 -4.56 2.75
CA LEU A 25 -10.91 -4.39 2.99
C LEU A 25 -10.38 -5.43 3.99
N LEU A 26 -11.24 -5.95 4.87
CA LEU A 26 -10.88 -6.94 5.89
C LEU A 26 -10.96 -8.40 5.39
N SER A 27 -11.36 -8.66 4.15
CA SER A 27 -11.63 -10.03 3.68
C SER A 27 -10.37 -10.90 3.56
N GLU A 28 -9.19 -10.30 3.36
CA GLU A 28 -7.93 -11.02 3.16
C GLU A 28 -7.02 -10.95 4.40
N GLY A 29 -7.38 -10.16 5.40
CA GLY A 29 -6.58 -9.96 6.61
C GLY A 29 -6.87 -8.62 7.29
N PRO A 30 -6.08 -8.25 8.32
CA PRO A 30 -6.25 -6.99 9.01
C PRO A 30 -6.04 -5.80 8.12
N VAL A 31 -6.63 -4.70 8.54
CA VAL A 31 -6.40 -3.39 7.94
C VAL A 31 -5.64 -2.51 8.92
N VAL A 32 -4.51 -1.97 8.46
CA VAL A 32 -3.79 -0.87 9.07
C VAL A 32 -4.32 0.43 8.48
N LEU A 33 -5.35 0.98 9.12
CA LEU A 33 -6.04 2.20 8.71
C LEU A 33 -5.35 3.43 9.31
N PHE A 34 -4.63 4.21 8.51
CA PHE A 34 -3.90 5.39 8.97
C PHE A 34 -4.53 6.69 8.49
N PHE A 35 -4.98 7.49 9.46
CA PHE A 35 -5.50 8.84 9.23
C PHE A 35 -4.35 9.83 9.11
N PHE A 36 -4.35 10.62 8.05
CA PHE A 36 -3.43 11.73 7.86
C PHE A 36 -4.18 13.05 7.63
N PRO A 37 -3.66 14.21 8.10
CA PRO A 37 -4.46 15.44 8.06
C PRO A 37 -4.56 16.13 6.69
N LEU A 38 -3.56 15.94 5.82
CA LEU A 38 -3.47 16.67 4.55
C LEU A 38 -2.54 15.94 3.55
N ALA A 39 -3.11 15.46 2.45
CA ALA A 39 -2.39 14.83 1.34
C ALA A 39 -1.30 15.75 0.77
N SER A 40 -0.23 15.15 0.25
CA SER A 40 0.95 15.82 -0.34
C SER A 40 1.71 16.80 0.58
N SER A 41 1.34 16.94 1.86
CA SER A 41 2.14 17.71 2.82
C SER A 41 3.40 16.93 3.24
N PRO A 42 4.50 17.59 3.67
CA PRO A 42 5.78 16.92 3.91
C PRO A 42 5.72 15.77 4.91
N ILE A 43 5.07 15.98 6.07
CA ILE A 43 4.98 14.96 7.13
C ILE A 43 4.05 13.81 6.70
N CYS A 44 2.95 14.10 6.02
CA CYS A 44 2.04 13.06 5.51
C CYS A 44 2.68 12.26 4.38
N THR A 45 3.46 12.93 3.51
CA THR A 45 4.24 12.28 2.46
C THR A 45 5.25 11.33 3.09
N ALA A 46 6.02 11.77 4.09
CA ALA A 46 6.95 10.90 4.80
C ALA A 46 6.25 9.70 5.44
N GLN A 47 5.07 9.90 6.07
CA GLN A 47 4.31 8.80 6.67
C GLN A 47 3.84 7.79 5.61
N ALA A 48 3.20 8.27 4.54
CA ALA A 48 2.62 7.41 3.52
C ALA A 48 3.69 6.69 2.69
N CYS A 49 4.79 7.36 2.36
CA CYS A 49 5.95 6.72 1.73
C CYS A 49 6.53 5.63 2.65
N HIS A 50 6.62 5.86 3.96
CA HIS A 50 7.13 4.84 4.88
C HIS A 50 6.24 3.59 4.92
N PHE A 51 4.91 3.74 4.86
CA PHE A 51 4.00 2.60 4.68
C PHE A 51 4.18 1.89 3.34
N ARG A 52 4.46 2.64 2.26
CA ARG A 52 4.75 2.07 0.93
C ARG A 52 6.04 1.25 0.96
N ASP A 53 7.09 1.80 1.55
CA ASP A 53 8.42 1.20 1.54
C ASP A 53 8.48 -0.10 2.37
N LEU A 54 7.55 -0.29 3.32
CA LEU A 54 7.37 -1.51 4.11
C LEU A 54 6.33 -2.49 3.54
N SER A 55 6.06 -2.43 2.23
CA SER A 55 4.99 -3.23 1.60
C SER A 55 5.14 -4.73 1.82
N ASN A 56 6.36 -5.24 1.67
CA ASN A 56 6.67 -6.67 1.78
C ASN A 56 6.51 -7.16 3.22
N GLU A 57 6.87 -6.34 4.21
CA GLU A 57 6.77 -6.67 5.62
C GLU A 57 5.31 -6.73 6.06
N PHE A 58 4.47 -5.78 5.62
CA PHE A 58 3.02 -5.84 5.86
C PHE A 58 2.37 -7.04 5.16
N ALA A 59 2.81 -7.37 3.93
CA ALA A 59 2.33 -8.56 3.23
C ALA A 59 2.71 -9.86 3.96
N ARG A 60 3.92 -9.95 4.53
CA ARG A 60 4.39 -11.11 5.31
C ARG A 60 3.52 -11.39 6.54
N VAL A 61 2.98 -10.35 7.17
CA VAL A 61 2.04 -10.48 8.30
C VAL A 61 0.57 -10.50 7.87
N GLY A 62 0.30 -10.55 6.56
CA GLY A 62 -1.06 -10.63 6.00
C GLY A 62 -1.90 -9.37 6.20
N ALA A 63 -1.29 -8.21 6.48
CA ALA A 63 -2.00 -6.98 6.77
C ALA A 63 -2.03 -6.02 5.57
N GLN A 64 -3.19 -5.42 5.34
CA GLN A 64 -3.39 -4.41 4.29
C GLN A 64 -3.18 -3.01 4.84
N ARG A 65 -2.53 -2.15 4.06
CA ARG A 65 -2.32 -0.74 4.39
C ARG A 65 -3.44 0.09 3.75
N VAL A 66 -4.04 1.01 4.49
CA VAL A 66 -5.11 1.88 3.96
C VAL A 66 -4.94 3.28 4.52
N GLY A 67 -4.71 4.26 3.64
CA GLY A 67 -4.65 5.66 4.03
C GLY A 67 -6.03 6.31 3.99
N ILE A 68 -6.29 7.28 4.86
CA ILE A 68 -7.56 8.03 4.87
C ILE A 68 -7.33 9.48 5.30
N SER A 69 -8.00 10.41 4.63
CA SER A 69 -8.08 11.82 5.05
C SER A 69 -9.36 12.47 4.54
N THR A 70 -9.60 13.72 4.93
CA THR A 70 -10.71 14.55 4.43
C THR A 70 -10.38 15.23 3.08
N ASP A 71 -9.33 14.80 2.40
CA ASP A 71 -9.00 15.30 1.06
C ASP A 71 -9.92 14.62 0.03
N THR A 72 -10.24 15.34 -1.05
CA THR A 72 -11.12 14.84 -2.13
C THR A 72 -10.51 13.65 -2.87
N VAL A 73 -11.34 12.87 -3.57
CA VAL A 73 -10.89 11.73 -4.40
C VAL A 73 -9.78 12.15 -5.37
N ASP A 74 -9.93 13.26 -6.08
CA ASP A 74 -8.93 13.77 -7.04
C ASP A 74 -7.59 14.07 -6.37
N LYS A 75 -7.62 14.64 -5.17
CA LYS A 75 -6.40 14.96 -4.42
C LYS A 75 -5.70 13.70 -3.93
N GLN A 76 -6.48 12.69 -3.52
CA GLN A 76 -5.93 11.37 -3.19
C GLN A 76 -5.34 10.68 -4.43
N ALA A 77 -6.01 10.76 -5.59
CA ALA A 77 -5.55 10.21 -6.86
C ALA A 77 -4.20 10.81 -7.26
N HIS A 78 -4.11 12.13 -7.23
CA HIS A 78 -2.88 12.85 -7.51
C HIS A 78 -1.76 12.48 -6.52
N PHE A 79 -2.07 12.39 -5.22
CA PHE A 79 -1.08 12.01 -4.21
C PHE A 79 -0.57 10.57 -4.39
N ALA A 80 -1.48 9.62 -4.65
CA ALA A 80 -1.15 8.22 -4.92
C ALA A 80 -0.30 8.06 -6.17
N GLN A 81 -0.64 8.76 -7.25
CA GLN A 81 0.12 8.76 -8.49
C GLN A 81 1.52 9.36 -8.30
N GLN A 82 1.63 10.53 -7.67
CA GLN A 82 2.91 11.22 -7.45
C GLN A 82 3.90 10.40 -6.60
N ARG A 83 3.40 9.53 -5.72
CA ARG A 83 4.21 8.74 -4.79
C ARG A 83 4.20 7.25 -5.10
N ALA A 84 3.54 6.84 -6.18
CA ALA A 84 3.39 5.45 -6.59
C ALA A 84 2.95 4.54 -5.43
N PHE A 85 1.85 4.90 -4.75
CA PHE A 85 1.32 4.07 -3.68
C PHE A 85 0.65 2.81 -4.26
N ASP A 86 0.97 1.68 -3.66
CA ASP A 86 0.49 0.34 -4.01
C ASP A 86 -0.72 -0.09 -3.15
N TYR A 87 -1.36 0.86 -2.47
CA TYR A 87 -2.46 0.63 -1.55
C TYR A 87 -3.51 1.74 -1.64
N PRO A 88 -4.76 1.50 -1.21
CA PRO A 88 -5.82 2.49 -1.35
C PRO A 88 -5.64 3.67 -0.39
N LEU A 89 -5.81 4.88 -0.92
CA LEU A 89 -6.13 6.09 -0.16
C LEU A 89 -7.63 6.37 -0.25
N LEU A 90 -8.29 6.53 0.89
CA LEU A 90 -9.72 6.80 0.99
C LEU A 90 -9.99 8.29 1.18
N SER A 91 -11.05 8.78 0.54
CA SER A 91 -11.54 10.15 0.69
C SER A 91 -12.74 10.18 1.65
N ASP A 92 -12.58 10.87 2.77
CA ASP A 92 -13.60 11.11 3.80
C ASP A 92 -13.97 12.61 3.82
N GLU A 93 -14.43 13.14 2.68
CA GLU A 93 -14.62 14.60 2.47
C GLU A 93 -15.47 15.26 3.57
N ASP A 94 -16.56 14.61 3.96
CA ASP A 94 -17.44 15.09 5.03
C ASP A 94 -16.82 14.91 6.44
N GLY A 95 -15.82 14.02 6.54
CA GLY A 95 -15.13 13.64 7.76
C GLY A 95 -16.00 12.86 8.74
N VAL A 96 -17.02 12.17 8.24
CA VAL A 96 -17.95 11.34 9.02
C VAL A 96 -17.21 10.14 9.60
N VAL A 97 -16.35 9.48 8.80
CA VAL A 97 -15.56 8.34 9.28
C VAL A 97 -14.54 8.83 10.31
N SER A 98 -13.91 9.97 10.07
CA SER A 98 -13.00 10.62 11.02
C SER A 98 -13.69 10.95 12.36
N GLU A 99 -14.97 11.29 12.35
CA GLU A 99 -15.76 11.50 13.57
C GLU A 99 -16.10 10.17 14.27
N LEU A 100 -16.53 9.15 13.53
CA LEU A 100 -16.78 7.81 14.04
C LEU A 100 -15.54 7.21 14.72
N PHE A 101 -14.35 7.46 14.15
CA PHE A 101 -13.09 7.03 14.73
C PHE A 101 -12.59 7.92 15.88
N GLY A 102 -13.23 9.08 16.10
CA GLY A 102 -12.87 10.03 17.16
C GLY A 102 -11.58 10.79 16.89
N VAL A 103 -11.19 10.91 15.61
CA VAL A 103 -9.96 11.57 15.17
C VAL A 103 -10.21 12.96 14.56
N ARG A 104 -11.45 13.31 14.22
CA ARG A 104 -11.84 14.66 13.76
C ARG A 104 -11.52 15.73 14.81
N ARG A 105 -10.94 16.86 14.38
CA ARG A 105 -10.70 18.08 15.18
C ARG A 105 -11.81 19.09 14.90
N GLY A 106 -12.40 19.68 15.94
CA GLY A 106 -13.44 20.70 15.82
C GLY A 106 -14.32 20.82 17.07
N ARG A 107 -15.12 21.90 17.17
CA ARG A 107 -15.98 22.19 18.34
C ARG A 107 -17.09 21.14 18.55
N PHE A 108 -17.54 20.47 17.49
CA PHE A 108 -18.59 19.43 17.58
C PHE A 108 -18.09 18.04 18.01
N ALA A 109 -16.79 17.74 17.86
CA ALA A 109 -16.20 16.49 18.37
C ALA A 109 -16.26 16.39 19.92
N LYS A 110 -16.46 17.52 20.61
CA LYS A 110 -16.62 17.56 22.07
C LYS A 110 -18.02 17.17 22.54
N LEU A 111 -19.05 17.26 21.70
CA LEU A 111 -20.44 17.11 22.14
C LEU A 111 -20.79 15.65 22.51
N ARG A 112 -20.11 14.66 21.91
CA ARG A 112 -20.29 13.23 22.25
C ARG A 112 -19.40 12.74 23.40
N ARG A 113 -18.43 13.53 23.87
CA ARG A 113 -17.61 13.20 25.05
C ARG A 113 -18.26 13.55 26.40
N SER A 114 -19.44 14.17 26.35
CA SER A 114 -20.14 14.68 27.54
C SER A 114 -20.76 13.60 28.44
N VAL A 115 -20.78 12.33 28.02
CA VAL A 115 -21.48 11.26 28.75
C VAL A 115 -20.53 10.27 29.46
N VAL A 116 -19.22 10.22 29.13
CA VAL A 116 -18.30 9.18 29.69
C VAL A 116 -16.90 9.72 30.04
N ALA A 117 -16.76 10.97 30.51
CA ALA A 117 -15.45 11.45 30.93
C ALA A 117 -15.53 12.51 32.04
N ARG A 118 -16.03 12.10 33.21
CA ARG A 118 -15.77 12.78 34.48
C ARG A 118 -14.88 11.93 35.37
N GLU A 119 -13.66 11.57 34.96
CA GLU A 119 -12.71 11.07 35.96
C GLU A 119 -11.19 11.11 35.66
N THR A 120 -10.73 11.77 34.61
CA THR A 120 -9.27 11.89 34.38
C THR A 120 -8.88 13.31 33.98
N ALA A 121 -9.10 14.25 34.90
CA ALA A 121 -8.62 15.62 34.79
C ALA A 121 -7.72 15.98 35.98
N ARG A 122 -6.71 15.16 36.26
CA ARG A 122 -5.52 15.58 37.00
C ARG A 122 -4.31 14.90 36.39
N HIS A 123 -3.27 15.71 36.12
CA HIS A 123 -1.95 15.36 35.58
C HIS A 123 -1.78 15.43 34.06
N ALA A 124 -1.46 16.64 33.57
CA ALA A 124 -0.32 16.86 32.69
C ALA A 124 -0.09 18.38 32.53
N ARG A 125 0.68 18.96 33.45
CA ARG A 125 1.43 20.20 33.20
C ARG A 125 2.61 19.85 32.27
N HIS A 126 3.04 20.84 31.48
CA HIS A 126 4.01 20.79 30.37
C HIS A 126 3.52 20.19 29.04
N THR A 127 2.78 20.99 28.26
CA THR A 127 2.87 20.89 26.80
C THR A 127 3.65 22.08 26.27
N ARG A 128 4.82 21.78 25.67
CA ARG A 128 5.61 22.68 24.82
C ARG A 128 4.70 23.47 23.87
N ARG A 129 5.11 24.71 23.55
CA ARG A 129 4.51 25.60 22.53
C ARG A 129 4.13 24.80 21.29
N ARG A 130 2.87 24.37 21.23
CA ARG A 130 2.30 23.62 20.12
C ARG A 130 1.99 24.66 19.05
N GLY A 131 2.68 24.58 17.91
CA GLY A 131 2.51 25.53 16.80
C GLY A 131 1.02 25.70 16.48
N LEU A 132 0.57 26.96 16.45
CA LEU A 132 -0.83 27.35 16.31
C LEU A 132 -1.52 26.65 15.11
N LEU A 133 -0.76 26.40 14.05
CA LEU A 133 -1.18 25.74 12.80
C LEU A 133 -1.63 24.28 12.96
N ALA A 134 -1.00 23.48 13.82
CA ALA A 134 -1.36 22.06 13.96
C ALA A 134 -2.76 21.84 14.56
N ARG A 135 -3.31 22.86 15.24
CA ARG A 135 -4.65 22.83 15.84
C ARG A 135 -5.77 23.11 14.84
N LEU A 136 -5.44 23.61 13.65
CA LEU A 136 -6.42 23.97 12.60
C LEU A 136 -6.72 22.83 11.63
N LEU A 137 -5.89 21.78 11.60
CA LEU A 137 -6.07 20.67 10.66
C LEU A 137 -7.24 19.75 11.08
N PRO A 138 -8.06 19.29 10.12
CA PRO A 138 -9.37 18.67 10.38
C PRO A 138 -9.29 17.30 11.06
N VAL A 139 -8.17 16.59 10.93
CA VAL A 139 -8.02 15.22 11.45
C VAL A 139 -6.73 15.09 12.25
N ARG A 140 -6.78 14.35 13.37
CA ARG A 140 -5.60 13.91 14.13
C ARG A 140 -4.91 12.78 13.40
N ARG A 141 -3.58 12.86 13.29
CA ARG A 141 -2.79 11.76 12.74
C ARG A 141 -2.84 10.57 13.70
N THR A 142 -3.49 9.50 13.27
CA THR A 142 -3.76 8.33 14.11
C THR A 142 -3.86 7.09 13.23
N THR A 143 -3.27 5.98 13.66
CA THR A 143 -3.36 4.70 12.95
C THR A 143 -4.08 3.68 13.82
N PHE A 144 -4.95 2.90 13.20
CA PHE A 144 -5.68 1.79 13.81
C PHE A 144 -5.28 0.50 13.11
N VAL A 145 -4.93 -0.52 13.89
CA VAL A 145 -4.84 -1.90 13.40
C VAL A 145 -6.17 -2.57 13.71
N ILE A 146 -6.90 -2.98 12.67
CA ILE A 146 -8.25 -3.51 12.75
C ILE A 146 -8.21 -4.96 12.26
N ASP A 147 -8.62 -5.91 13.09
CA ASP A 147 -8.70 -7.32 12.72
C ASP A 147 -9.92 -7.62 11.83
N THR A 148 -9.92 -8.80 11.22
CA THR A 148 -10.97 -9.32 10.32
C THR A 148 -12.38 -9.29 10.94
N ASP A 149 -12.48 -9.45 12.26
CA ASP A 149 -13.74 -9.36 13.02
C ASP A 149 -14.16 -7.92 13.38
N ARG A 150 -13.45 -6.92 12.84
CA ARG A 150 -13.52 -5.48 13.12
C ARG A 150 -12.99 -5.05 14.49
N THR A 151 -12.36 -5.91 15.28
CA THR A 151 -11.78 -5.50 16.56
C THR A 151 -10.57 -4.60 16.33
N VAL A 152 -10.52 -3.46 17.00
CA VAL A 152 -9.31 -2.62 17.01
C VAL A 152 -8.27 -3.25 17.93
N LEU A 153 -7.18 -3.72 17.37
CA LEU A 153 -6.10 -4.34 18.13
C LEU A 153 -5.16 -3.30 18.72
N LYS A 154 -4.79 -2.30 17.91
CA LYS A 154 -3.81 -1.27 18.28
C LYS A 154 -4.23 0.10 17.77
N VAL A 155 -4.00 1.12 18.60
CA VAL A 155 -4.08 2.53 18.21
C VAL A 155 -2.71 3.19 18.40
N VAL A 156 -2.20 3.84 17.35
CA VAL A 156 -0.97 4.63 17.37
C VAL A 156 -1.30 6.09 17.13
N SER A 157 -0.98 6.95 18.10
CA SER A 157 -1.24 8.40 18.03
C SER A 157 0.07 9.18 18.11
N SER A 158 0.50 9.77 17.00
CA SER A 158 1.66 10.67 16.93
C SER A 158 1.37 11.76 15.90
N GLU A 159 1.57 13.04 16.24
CA GLU A 159 1.29 14.13 15.28
C GLU A 159 2.51 14.48 14.42
N VAL A 160 3.71 14.29 14.98
CA VAL A 160 4.97 14.82 14.43
C VAL A 160 5.93 13.73 13.93
N ARG A 161 5.90 12.54 14.53
CA ARG A 161 6.78 11.44 14.13
C ARG A 161 6.03 10.56 13.13
N ALA A 162 6.33 10.73 11.86
CA ALA A 162 5.69 10.01 10.76
C ALA A 162 6.02 8.51 10.75
N SER A 163 7.30 8.14 10.93
CA SER A 163 7.76 6.75 10.85
C SER A 163 7.13 5.83 11.90
N VAL A 164 6.93 6.37 13.10
CA VAL A 164 6.36 5.67 14.27
C VAL A 164 5.04 4.96 13.95
N HIS A 165 4.26 5.48 13.01
CA HIS A 165 3.01 4.86 12.63
C HIS A 165 3.20 3.49 11.98
N ALA A 166 4.06 3.36 10.98
CA ALA A 166 4.27 2.07 10.33
C ALA A 166 5.09 1.14 11.24
N ASP A 167 6.17 1.65 11.84
CA ASP A 167 7.08 0.87 12.70
C ASP A 167 6.34 0.19 13.85
N GLN A 168 5.54 0.94 14.61
CA GLN A 168 4.84 0.38 15.77
C GLN A 168 3.71 -0.56 15.37
N THR A 169 3.06 -0.33 14.23
CA THR A 169 2.01 -1.23 13.75
C THR A 169 2.59 -2.54 13.24
N LEU A 170 3.69 -2.47 12.49
CA LEU A 170 4.36 -3.65 11.97
C LEU A 170 4.95 -4.46 13.13
N TRP A 171 5.68 -3.82 14.05
CA TRP A 171 6.18 -4.47 15.26
C TRP A 171 5.06 -5.14 16.06
N PHE A 172 3.91 -4.47 16.20
CA PHE A 172 2.76 -5.06 16.89
C PHE A 172 2.26 -6.32 16.18
N LEU A 173 2.08 -6.27 14.86
CA LEU A 173 1.61 -7.40 14.05
C LEU A 173 2.60 -8.57 14.02
N GLU A 174 3.91 -8.30 14.02
CA GLU A 174 4.94 -9.36 14.04
C GLU A 174 5.01 -10.10 15.38
N ASN A 175 4.78 -9.38 16.49
CA ASN A 175 4.98 -9.92 17.85
C ASN A 175 3.70 -10.40 18.52
N HIS A 176 2.54 -9.99 18.01
CA HIS A 176 1.26 -10.49 18.47
C HIS A 176 0.78 -11.41 17.37
N ASN A 177 0.70 -12.72 17.69
CA ASN A 177 0.20 -13.75 16.80
C ASN A 177 -1.30 -13.52 16.56
N VAL A 178 -1.63 -12.45 15.84
CA VAL A 178 -3.00 -12.04 15.62
C VAL A 178 -3.64 -13.19 14.85
N PRO A 179 -4.63 -13.89 15.43
CA PRO A 179 -5.25 -15.03 14.79
C PRO A 179 -6.12 -14.51 13.64
N HIS A 180 -5.52 -14.27 12.48
CA HIS A 180 -6.30 -14.03 11.28
C HIS A 180 -6.96 -15.36 10.95
N SER A 181 -8.28 -15.37 11.03
CA SER A 181 -9.10 -16.49 10.57
C SER A 181 -8.98 -16.55 9.05
N SER A 182 -7.84 -17.01 8.54
CA SER A 182 -7.61 -17.18 7.11
C SER A 182 -8.10 -18.57 6.71
N PRO A 183 -9.03 -18.71 5.74
CA PRO A 183 -9.41 -20.00 5.20
C PRO A 183 -8.38 -20.43 4.17
N HIS A 184 -7.16 -20.76 4.60
CA HIS A 184 -6.20 -21.46 3.76
C HIS A 184 -5.99 -22.88 4.26
N VAL A 185 -6.69 -23.79 3.57
CA VAL A 185 -6.36 -25.17 3.24
C VAL A 185 -5.15 -25.71 4.01
N ARG A 186 -5.44 -26.39 5.12
CA ARG A 186 -4.52 -27.35 5.71
C ARG A 186 -4.44 -28.54 4.76
N GLN A 187 -3.46 -28.55 3.85
CA GLN A 187 -3.07 -29.80 3.20
C GLN A 187 -2.61 -30.75 4.31
N LYS A 188 -3.45 -31.75 4.61
CA LYS A 188 -3.04 -32.93 5.37
C LYS A 188 -2.05 -33.68 4.48
N HIS A 189 -0.75 -33.52 4.72
CA HIS A 189 0.19 -34.60 4.44
C HIS A 189 -0.04 -35.67 5.51
N THR A 190 -0.75 -36.73 5.14
CA THR A 190 -0.71 -38.01 5.84
C THR A 190 0.45 -38.78 5.23
N ASP A 191 1.62 -38.74 5.87
CA ASP A 191 2.68 -39.70 5.60
C ASP A 191 2.51 -40.85 6.60
N GLU A 192 1.78 -41.88 6.19
CA GLU A 192 1.79 -43.18 6.84
C GLU A 192 3.12 -43.85 6.54
N HIS A 193 3.89 -44.11 7.59
CA HIS A 193 4.98 -45.08 7.59
C HIS A 193 4.42 -46.47 7.30
N GLN A 194 4.93 -47.10 6.24
CA GLN A 194 4.94 -48.55 6.16
C GLN A 194 6.29 -49.03 5.64
N GLN A 195 6.91 -49.84 6.47
CA GLN A 195 8.24 -50.39 6.37
C GLN A 195 8.07 -51.88 6.01
N SER A 196 8.72 -52.35 4.96
CA SER A 196 8.95 -53.78 4.76
C SER A 196 10.26 -54.02 4.01
N GLU A 197 11.15 -54.73 4.68
CA GLU A 197 12.46 -55.20 4.22
C GLU A 197 12.35 -56.30 3.14
N GLY A 198 13.37 -56.43 2.31
CA GLY A 198 13.60 -57.58 1.44
C GLY A 198 14.95 -57.53 0.72
N LYS A 199 15.93 -58.29 1.21
CA LYS A 199 17.31 -58.45 0.72
C LYS A 199 17.41 -59.23 -0.61
N GLY A 200 18.44 -58.95 -1.42
CA GLY A 200 19.06 -59.93 -2.33
C GLY A 200 19.75 -59.36 -3.59
N GLU A 201 21.07 -59.13 -3.53
CA GLU A 201 22.04 -59.06 -4.66
C GLU A 201 22.32 -60.47 -5.27
N PRO A 202 23.11 -60.70 -6.36
CA PRO A 202 24.18 -59.85 -6.95
C PRO A 202 24.37 -59.82 -8.50
N ILE A 203 25.17 -58.82 -8.94
CA ILE A 203 26.28 -58.78 -9.92
C ILE A 203 26.21 -59.64 -11.22
N GLY A 204 26.39 -58.94 -12.35
CA GLY A 204 26.91 -59.50 -13.61
C GLY A 204 27.38 -58.39 -14.56
N ASP A 205 28.70 -58.16 -14.61
CA ASP A 205 29.38 -57.51 -15.73
C ASP A 205 29.13 -58.31 -17.02
N TRP A 206 29.22 -57.69 -18.20
CA TRP A 206 30.00 -58.21 -19.34
C TRP A 206 30.02 -57.21 -20.50
N PHE A 207 31.23 -57.03 -20.98
CA PHE A 207 31.77 -56.14 -22.00
C PHE A 207 31.60 -56.78 -23.38
N THR A 208 31.11 -56.07 -24.41
CA THR A 208 31.43 -56.30 -25.84
C THR A 208 30.98 -55.10 -26.69
N GLU A 209 31.95 -54.27 -27.11
CA GLU A 209 32.01 -53.67 -28.46
C GLU A 209 32.90 -54.61 -29.33
N PRO A 210 32.85 -54.64 -30.69
CA PRO A 210 32.90 -53.48 -31.62
C PRO A 210 31.97 -53.68 -32.86
N GLU A 211 31.85 -52.85 -33.91
CA GLU A 211 32.81 -52.17 -34.77
C GLU A 211 32.06 -51.23 -35.77
N THR A 212 32.66 -50.07 -36.10
CA THR A 212 32.86 -49.41 -37.44
C THR A 212 31.69 -49.31 -38.46
N ALA A 213 31.48 -48.25 -39.26
CA ALA A 213 32.21 -47.04 -39.63
C ALA A 213 31.25 -46.01 -40.31
N ASP A 214 31.82 -44.84 -40.62
CA ASP A 214 31.45 -43.84 -41.62
C ASP A 214 30.76 -42.52 -41.16
N GLU A 215 31.62 -41.51 -41.12
CA GLU A 215 31.47 -40.07 -40.93
C GLU A 215 31.31 -39.38 -42.33
N PRO A 216 31.36 -38.04 -42.50
CA PRO A 216 30.40 -36.99 -42.14
C PRO A 216 29.94 -36.15 -43.38
N SER A 217 29.09 -35.13 -43.16
CA SER A 217 28.94 -33.82 -43.88
C SER A 217 27.45 -33.43 -44.00
N LEU A 218 26.97 -32.21 -43.78
CA LEU A 218 27.41 -30.89 -44.24
C LEU A 218 26.89 -29.77 -43.29
N VAL A 219 27.83 -29.06 -42.66
CA VAL A 219 28.00 -27.58 -42.56
C VAL A 219 27.29 -26.85 -43.73
N ARG A 220 26.49 -25.75 -43.66
CA ARG A 220 26.55 -24.47 -42.90
C ARG A 220 25.31 -23.56 -43.27
N PRO A 221 25.19 -22.33 -42.71
CA PRO A 221 23.99 -21.48 -42.71
C PRO A 221 23.88 -20.57 -43.95
N HIS A 222 22.73 -19.93 -44.12
CA HIS A 222 22.56 -18.85 -45.10
C HIS A 222 22.35 -17.49 -44.44
N THR A 223 23.30 -16.62 -44.77
CA THR A 223 23.39 -15.19 -44.53
C THR A 223 22.45 -14.39 -45.44
N VAL A 224 22.07 -13.22 -44.92
CA VAL A 224 21.43 -12.09 -45.62
C VAL A 224 22.27 -11.59 -46.80
N THR A 225 21.63 -11.25 -47.92
CA THR A 225 22.01 -10.12 -48.79
C THR A 225 20.78 -9.50 -49.46
N PRO A 226 20.76 -8.17 -49.69
CA PRO A 226 19.69 -7.44 -50.36
C PRO A 226 20.00 -7.22 -51.86
N ASP A 227 18.97 -7.13 -52.71
CA ASP A 227 18.73 -6.02 -53.66
C ASP A 227 17.52 -6.36 -54.59
N ARG A 228 16.91 -5.30 -55.16
CA ARG A 228 16.05 -5.22 -56.36
C ARG A 228 14.63 -4.64 -56.19
N ILE A 229 14.60 -3.31 -56.11
CA ILE A 229 13.85 -2.31 -56.93
C ILE A 229 12.80 -2.88 -57.93
N ASP A 230 11.53 -2.47 -57.86
CA ASP A 230 10.92 -1.37 -58.65
C ASP A 230 9.40 -1.20 -58.44
N SER A 231 8.93 0.04 -58.65
CA SER A 231 7.55 0.58 -58.69
C SER A 231 6.83 0.73 -57.34
N GLY A 232 6.39 1.90 -56.89
CA GLY A 232 6.14 3.17 -57.56
C GLY A 232 4.80 3.71 -57.05
N VAL A 233 4.76 4.29 -55.84
CA VAL A 233 3.70 5.19 -55.38
C VAL A 233 4.33 6.25 -54.49
N GLU A 234 4.43 7.46 -55.05
CA GLU A 234 4.90 8.68 -54.43
C GLU A 234 3.74 9.32 -53.65
N LEU A 235 3.85 9.39 -52.33
CA LEU A 235 3.00 10.26 -51.49
C LEU A 235 3.91 11.13 -50.63
N ALA A 236 3.91 12.41 -50.98
CA ALA A 236 4.73 13.47 -50.42
C ALA A 236 4.55 13.60 -48.88
N LEU A 237 5.66 13.48 -48.16
CA LEU A 237 5.84 14.10 -46.84
C LEU A 237 6.46 15.47 -47.05
N GLU A 238 5.70 16.54 -46.88
CA GLU A 238 6.23 17.82 -46.38
C GLU A 238 5.17 18.50 -45.51
N ALA A 239 5.42 18.55 -44.21
CA ALA A 239 4.76 19.50 -43.30
C ALA A 239 5.87 20.36 -42.67
N PRO A 240 5.83 21.69 -42.80
CA PRO A 240 6.90 22.56 -42.30
C PRO A 240 6.94 22.57 -40.77
N ILE A 241 8.15 22.44 -40.21
CA ILE A 241 8.42 22.78 -38.82
C ILE A 241 8.47 24.30 -38.71
N GLU A 242 7.38 24.92 -38.26
CA GLU A 242 7.41 26.32 -37.83
C GLU A 242 8.09 26.44 -36.47
N ALA A 243 9.29 27.03 -36.50
CA ALA A 243 10.00 27.49 -35.33
C ALA A 243 9.30 28.73 -34.75
N LEU A 244 8.56 28.56 -33.64
CA LEU A 244 8.10 29.69 -32.84
C LEU A 244 9.22 30.16 -31.89
N ASN A 245 10.03 31.08 -32.40
CA ASN A 245 10.74 32.04 -31.57
C ASN A 245 9.73 33.07 -31.06
N THR A 246 9.43 33.06 -29.76
CA THR A 246 8.87 34.25 -29.10
C THR A 246 9.48 34.40 -27.72
N THR A 247 10.35 35.41 -27.62
CA THR A 247 10.83 36.00 -26.39
C THR A 247 9.66 36.66 -25.65
N ALA A 248 8.98 35.91 -24.79
CA ALA A 248 7.95 36.43 -23.90
C ALA A 248 8.46 36.47 -22.45
N LYS A 249 8.58 37.70 -21.92
CA LYS A 249 8.96 38.03 -20.55
C LYS A 249 7.94 37.43 -19.56
N PRO A 250 8.36 36.78 -18.46
CA PRO A 250 7.41 36.19 -17.51
C PRO A 250 6.61 37.27 -16.75
N PRO A 251 5.33 37.02 -16.40
CA PRO A 251 4.50 37.98 -15.69
C PRO A 251 5.01 38.22 -14.27
N ARG A 252 5.08 39.51 -13.88
CA ARG A 252 5.39 39.94 -12.50
C ARG A 252 4.15 39.75 -11.62
N TRP A 253 4.28 38.95 -10.57
CA TRP A 253 3.29 38.81 -9.52
C TRP A 253 3.30 40.06 -8.61
N PRO A 254 2.12 40.59 -8.21
CA PRO A 254 2.05 41.69 -7.26
C PRO A 254 2.50 41.20 -5.87
N LYS A 255 3.31 42.04 -5.19
CA LYS A 255 3.62 41.88 -3.77
C LYS A 255 2.45 42.44 -2.98
N ASN A 256 1.92 41.65 -2.05
CA ASN A 256 0.94 42.13 -1.07
C ASN A 256 1.66 43.00 -0.05
N ASP A 257 1.20 44.25 0.09
CA ASP A 257 1.47 45.13 1.23
C ASP A 257 0.76 44.64 2.51
#